data_AF-A0A6N7QW29-F1
#
_entry.id   AF-A0A6N7QW29-F1
#
_cell.length_a   1.000
_cell.length_b   1.000
_cell.length_c   1.000
_cell.angle_alpha   90.00
_cell.angle_beta   90.00
_cell.angle_gamma   90.00
#
_symmetry.space_group_name_H-M   'P 1'
#
loop_
_entity.id
_entity.type
_entity.pdbx_description
1 polymer ?
#
loop_
_entity_poly.entity_id
_entity_poly.type
_entity_poly.pdbx_seq_one_letter_code
_entity_poly.pdbx_strand_id
1 'polypeptide(L)'
;MSRRVFLLENAGEHEQHTVINADDKQARSLVESGKGIEVTFGDYDKYRNQAQALHSDYKKKKAKIDAETNPLYTDEVKRYELEKAYAEYEQQAQALQTEWDEKREQMQAEAYAKSARAKIHVAPADKETAEQVANRLTLKVQSAPNALSLAETVGEAENTIKYLSDAEKVALQGQITGLLSTIESRAEKLDARRRVDGKGILSAVQKVDNMDLLASKLADQIPQIVTTEYRTLKAVKRR
;
A
#
# COMPACT_ATOMS: atom_id res chain seq x y z
N MET A 1 17.59 4.23 8.05
CA MET A 1 16.31 4.97 8.15
C MET A 1 15.19 4.00 7.78
N SER A 2 13.97 4.19 8.26
CA SER A 2 12.82 3.38 7.80
C SER A 2 12.25 3.97 6.52
N ARG A 3 11.94 3.13 5.54
CA ARG A 3 11.31 3.53 4.27
C ARG A 3 9.89 2.97 4.21
N ARG A 4 8.99 3.71 3.55
CA ARG A 4 7.63 3.25 3.31
C ARG A 4 7.60 2.50 1.99
N VAL A 5 7.10 1.27 2.03
CA VAL A 5 6.99 0.41 0.84
C VAL A 5 5.54 0.02 0.68
N PHE A 6 4.96 0.34 -0.47
CA PHE A 6 3.67 -0.17 -0.90
C PHE A 6 3.86 -1.57 -1.48
N LEU A 7 3.19 -2.56 -0.91
CA LEU A 7 3.31 -3.95 -1.32
C LEU A 7 2.44 -4.24 -2.55
N LEU A 8 3.06 -4.80 -3.59
CA LEU A 8 2.38 -5.30 -4.79
C LEU A 8 2.02 -6.79 -4.65
N GLU A 9 2.68 -7.49 -3.72
CA GLU A 9 2.41 -8.89 -3.38
C GLU A 9 2.43 -9.07 -1.87
N ASN A 10 1.83 -10.16 -1.39
CA ASN A 10 1.96 -10.56 0.00
C ASN A 10 3.44 -10.75 0.36
N ALA A 11 3.87 -10.18 1.49
CA ALA A 11 5.24 -10.24 1.96
C ALA A 11 5.29 -10.61 3.44
N GLY A 12 5.57 -11.89 3.74
CA GLY A 12 5.54 -12.41 5.10
C GLY A 12 4.12 -12.37 5.66
N GLU A 13 3.93 -11.63 6.75
CA GLU A 13 2.63 -11.42 7.40
C GLU A 13 1.83 -10.25 6.80
N HIS A 14 2.42 -9.51 5.87
CA HIS A 14 1.78 -8.32 5.29
C HIS A 14 1.05 -8.66 3.99
N GLU A 15 -0.20 -8.22 3.91
CA GLU A 15 -1.05 -8.40 2.72
C GLU A 15 -0.65 -7.43 1.59
N GLN A 16 -0.94 -7.83 0.36
CA GLN A 16 -0.85 -6.99 -0.82
C GLN A 16 -1.65 -5.68 -0.67
N HIS A 17 -1.20 -4.63 -1.35
CA HIS A 17 -1.79 -3.29 -1.36
C HIS A 17 -1.81 -2.59 0.01
N THR A 18 -0.88 -2.95 0.89
CA THR A 18 -0.65 -2.26 2.16
C THR A 18 0.66 -1.48 2.11
N VAL A 19 0.78 -0.41 2.90
CA VAL A 19 2.05 0.30 3.10
C VAL A 19 2.68 -0.16 4.39
N ILE A 20 3.92 -0.65 4.31
CA ILE A 20 4.71 -1.05 5.46
C ILE A 20 5.87 -0.08 5.69
N ASN A 21 6.26 0.10 6.96
CA ASN A 21 7.52 0.74 7.31
C ASN A 21 8.59 -0.35 7.40
N ALA A 22 9.41 -0.47 6.36
CA ALA A 22 10.50 -1.43 6.28
C ALA A 22 11.84 -0.75 6.63
N ASP A 23 12.78 -1.50 7.20
CA ASP A 23 14.16 -1.01 7.29
C ASP A 23 14.81 -0.89 5.90
N ASP A 24 15.95 -0.19 5.79
CA ASP A 24 16.61 0.05 4.51
C ASP A 24 16.96 -1.24 3.74
N LYS A 25 17.28 -2.34 4.44
CA LYS A 25 17.68 -3.61 3.81
C LYS A 25 16.46 -4.37 3.28
N GLN A 26 15.41 -4.45 4.09
CA GLN A 26 14.13 -5.06 3.74
C GLN A 26 13.45 -4.27 2.62
N ALA A 27 13.45 -2.94 2.68
CA ALA A 27 12.87 -2.10 1.65
C ALA A 27 13.56 -2.32 0.29
N ARG A 28 14.90 -2.32 0.26
CA ARG A 28 15.66 -2.63 -0.97
C ARG A 28 15.34 -4.02 -1.49
N SER A 29 15.33 -5.03 -0.63
CA SER A 29 15.00 -6.40 -1.03
C SER A 29 13.61 -6.50 -1.67
N LEU A 30 12.60 -5.82 -1.11
CA LEU A 30 11.24 -5.84 -1.64
C LEU A 30 11.15 -5.14 -2.99
N VAL A 31 11.79 -3.98 -3.13
CA VAL A 31 11.84 -3.22 -4.38
C VAL A 31 12.60 -3.96 -5.47
N GLU A 32 13.79 -4.49 -5.17
CA GLU A 32 14.60 -5.27 -6.12
C GLU A 32 13.90 -6.57 -6.55
N SER A 33 13.14 -7.19 -5.65
CA SER A 33 12.33 -8.38 -5.99
C SER A 33 11.02 -8.07 -6.72
N GLY A 34 10.68 -6.81 -6.95
CA GLY A 34 9.42 -6.39 -7.57
C GLY A 34 8.18 -6.63 -6.71
N LYS A 35 8.35 -6.90 -5.41
CA LYS A 35 7.25 -7.16 -4.45
C LYS A 35 6.68 -5.90 -3.83
N GLY A 36 7.35 -4.77 -4.01
CA GLY A 36 6.85 -3.49 -3.54
C GLY A 36 7.53 -2.30 -4.21
N ILE A 37 6.96 -1.13 -4.01
CA ILE A 37 7.45 0.14 -4.53
C ILE A 37 7.65 1.09 -3.35
N GLU A 38 8.77 1.83 -3.34
CA GLU A 38 8.99 2.86 -2.34
C GLU A 38 8.01 4.02 -2.57
N VAL A 39 7.29 4.41 -1.52
CA VAL A 39 6.26 5.45 -1.59
C VAL A 39 6.52 6.55 -0.57
N THR A 40 6.14 7.77 -0.93
CA THR A 40 6.20 8.92 -0.04
C THR A 40 4.81 9.51 0.10
N PHE A 41 4.35 9.75 1.34
CA PHE A 41 3.05 10.39 1.61
C PHE A 41 3.14 11.93 1.52
N GLY A 42 3.80 12.43 0.47
CA GLY A 42 3.97 13.87 0.22
C GLY A 42 4.45 14.64 1.45
N ASP A 43 3.63 15.58 1.90
CA ASP A 43 3.94 16.44 3.05
C ASP A 43 3.69 15.80 4.43
N TYR A 44 3.28 14.53 4.52
CA TYR A 44 3.01 13.87 5.81
C TYR A 44 4.17 14.04 6.80
N ASP A 45 5.40 13.78 6.36
CA ASP A 45 6.58 13.88 7.23
C ASP A 45 6.81 15.31 7.72
N LYS A 46 6.47 16.31 6.90
CA LYS A 46 6.52 17.72 7.31
C LYS A 46 5.53 18.02 8.43
N TYR A 47 4.26 17.64 8.27
CA TYR A 47 3.23 17.83 9.31
C TYR A 47 3.54 17.02 10.57
N ARG A 48 4.08 15.80 10.41
CA ARG A 48 4.51 14.96 11.52
C ARG A 48 5.64 15.60 12.32
N ASN A 49 6.65 16.14 11.64
CA ASN A 49 7.77 16.85 12.28
C ASN A 49 7.29 18.12 12.99
N GLN A 50 6.35 18.87 12.40
CA GLN A 50 5.72 20.02 13.05
C GLN A 50 4.97 19.61 14.32
N ALA A 51 4.20 18.52 14.29
CA ALA A 51 3.49 18.01 15.46
C ALA A 51 4.44 17.58 16.59
N GLN A 52 5.57 16.94 16.23
CA GLN A 52 6.62 16.58 17.18
C GLN A 52 7.30 17.80 17.80
N ALA A 53 7.58 18.82 16.99
CA ALA A 53 8.14 20.10 17.46
C ALA A 53 7.19 20.77 18.47
N LEU A 54 5.89 20.88 18.13
CA LEU A 54 4.85 21.42 19.03
C LEU A 54 4.81 20.66 20.36
N HIS A 55 4.88 19.33 20.33
CA HIS A 55 4.89 18.52 21.54
C HIS A 55 6.16 18.72 22.39
N SER A 56 7.32 18.80 21.74
CA SER A 56 8.59 19.10 22.40
C SER A 56 8.55 20.48 23.08
N ASP A 57 8.00 21.48 22.40
CA ASP A 57 7.91 22.84 22.94
C ASP A 57 6.94 22.92 24.13
N TYR A 58 5.82 22.22 24.07
CA TYR A 58 4.93 22.05 25.23
C TYR A 58 5.67 21.39 26.41
N LYS A 59 6.40 20.30 26.19
CA LYS A 59 7.19 19.64 27.24
C LYS A 59 8.22 20.58 27.88
N LYS A 60 8.91 21.38 27.07
CA LYS A 60 9.87 22.39 27.55
C LYS A 60 9.16 23.48 28.35
N LYS A 61 8.03 24.00 27.89
CA LYS A 61 7.22 24.99 28.63
C LYS A 61 6.76 24.44 29.97
N LYS A 62 6.21 23.22 29.98
CA LYS A 62 5.78 22.52 31.20
C LYS A 62 6.93 22.37 32.20
N ALA A 63 8.08 21.85 31.75
CA ALA A 63 9.24 21.67 32.62
C ALA A 63 9.76 22.98 33.23
N LYS A 64 9.73 24.08 32.46
CA LYS A 64 10.08 25.42 32.97
C LYS A 64 9.12 25.91 34.05
N ILE A 65 7.81 25.74 33.84
CA ILE A 65 6.79 26.13 34.83
C ILE A 65 6.92 25.29 36.10
N ASP A 66 7.12 23.98 35.97
CA ASP A 66 7.28 23.07 37.10
C ASP A 66 8.53 23.43 37.94
N ALA A 67 9.64 23.74 37.26
CA ALA A 67 10.92 24.09 37.87
C ALA A 67 11.03 25.55 38.38
N GLU A 68 10.01 26.38 38.18
CA GLU A 68 10.03 27.78 38.62
C GLU A 68 10.04 27.84 40.16
N THR A 69 11.04 28.52 40.72
CA THR A 69 11.25 28.63 42.18
C THR A 69 10.96 30.02 42.73
N ASN A 70 10.55 30.96 41.88
CA ASN A 70 10.18 32.31 42.32
C ASN A 70 9.07 32.24 43.39
N PRO A 71 9.21 32.90 44.55
CA PRO A 71 8.20 32.92 45.62
C PRO A 71 6.82 33.43 45.18
N LEU A 72 6.75 34.21 44.10
CA LEU A 72 5.49 34.67 43.51
C LEU A 72 4.77 33.60 42.67
N TYR A 73 5.46 32.50 42.35
CA TYR A 73 4.97 31.38 41.55
C TYR A 73 4.42 30.28 42.45
N THR A 74 3.31 30.59 43.12
CA THR A 74 2.59 29.64 43.98
C THR A 74 2.03 28.45 43.18
N ASP A 75 1.63 27.38 43.85
CA ASP A 75 1.03 26.20 43.19
C ASP A 75 -0.20 26.54 42.35
N GLU A 76 -0.97 27.56 42.77
CA GLU A 76 -2.14 28.03 42.02
C GLU A 76 -1.73 28.71 40.70
N VAL A 77 -0.68 29.55 40.74
CA VAL A 77 -0.12 30.20 39.54
C VAL A 77 0.51 29.17 38.61
N LYS A 78 1.24 28.19 39.15
CA LYS A 78 1.79 27.07 38.36
C LYS A 78 0.68 26.31 37.63
N ARG A 79 -0.37 25.93 38.34
CA ARG A 79 -1.51 25.22 37.75
C ARG A 79 -2.17 26.04 36.64
N TYR A 80 -2.41 27.33 36.86
CA TYR A 80 -2.98 28.23 35.86
C TYR A 80 -2.11 28.30 34.59
N GLU A 81 -0.79 28.48 34.74
CA GLU A 81 0.14 28.57 33.61
C GLU A 81 0.31 27.23 32.89
N LEU A 82 0.26 26.10 33.61
CA LEU A 82 0.25 24.77 33.00
C LEU A 82 -1.03 24.51 32.19
N GLU A 83 -2.18 24.93 32.70
CA GLU A 83 -3.46 24.84 31.98
C GLU A 83 -3.46 25.70 30.73
N LYS A 84 -2.96 26.94 30.82
CA LYS A 84 -2.78 27.83 29.69
C LYS A 84 -1.84 27.24 28.64
N ALA A 85 -0.66 26.75 29.04
CA ALA A 85 0.29 26.12 28.13
C ALA A 85 -0.29 24.87 27.45
N TYR A 86 -1.12 24.10 28.17
CA TYR A 86 -1.84 22.97 27.60
C TYR A 86 -2.93 23.39 26.61
N ALA A 87 -3.69 24.45 26.91
CA ALA A 87 -4.72 24.99 26.02
C ALA A 87 -4.13 25.52 24.72
N GLU A 88 -3.01 26.26 24.79
CA GLU A 88 -2.25 26.69 23.61
C GLU A 88 -1.80 25.49 22.75
N TYR A 89 -1.23 24.47 23.39
CA TYR A 89 -0.79 23.26 22.70
C TYR A 89 -1.96 22.50 22.06
N GLU A 90 -3.09 22.38 22.76
CA GLU A 90 -4.31 21.75 22.25
C GLU A 90 -4.84 22.48 21.01
N GLN A 91 -4.91 23.82 21.06
CA GLN A 91 -5.37 24.63 19.93
C GLN A 91 -4.44 24.46 18.71
N GLN A 92 -3.12 24.53 18.92
CA GLN A 92 -2.14 24.38 17.85
C GLN A 92 -2.14 22.97 17.25
N ALA A 93 -2.26 21.94 18.09
CA ALA A 93 -2.36 20.55 17.63
C ALA A 93 -3.65 20.30 16.84
N GLN A 94 -4.78 20.88 17.26
CA GLN A 94 -6.03 20.78 16.52
C GLN A 94 -5.96 21.50 15.17
N ALA A 95 -5.46 22.74 15.13
CA ALA A 95 -5.27 23.48 13.89
C ALA A 95 -4.38 22.71 12.90
N LEU A 96 -3.24 22.18 13.36
CA LEU A 96 -2.33 21.39 12.52
C LEU A 96 -3.00 20.10 12.00
N GLN A 97 -3.84 19.45 12.82
CA GLN A 97 -4.58 18.27 12.40
C GLN A 97 -5.65 18.63 11.35
N THR A 98 -6.36 19.75 11.50
CA THR A 98 -7.33 20.23 10.52
C THR A 98 -6.67 20.54 9.18
N GLU A 99 -5.54 21.26 9.18
CA GLU A 99 -4.77 21.52 7.95
C GLU A 99 -4.31 20.21 7.27
N TRP A 100 -3.89 19.22 8.06
CA TRP A 100 -3.53 17.91 7.53
C TRP A 100 -4.74 17.16 6.96
N ASP A 101 -5.89 17.22 7.62
CA ASP A 101 -7.11 16.55 7.16
C ASP A 101 -7.58 17.12 5.82
N GLU A 102 -7.57 18.44 5.65
CA GLU A 102 -7.88 19.11 4.37
C GLU A 102 -6.91 18.71 3.27
N LYS A 103 -5.61 18.70 3.57
CA LYS A 103 -4.58 18.31 2.61
C LYS A 103 -4.67 16.83 2.25
N ARG A 104 -4.98 15.96 3.22
CA ARG A 104 -5.21 14.55 2.99
C ARG A 104 -6.39 14.35 2.04
N GLU A 105 -7.51 15.03 2.26
CA GLU A 105 -8.67 14.94 1.37
C GLU A 105 -8.34 15.37 -0.05
N GLN A 106 -7.57 16.45 -0.23
CA GLN A 106 -7.11 16.88 -1.56
C GLN A 106 -6.25 15.80 -2.23
N MET A 107 -5.25 15.26 -1.53
CA MET A 107 -4.39 14.20 -2.07
C MET A 107 -5.19 12.93 -2.39
N GLN A 108 -6.15 12.56 -1.54
CA GLN A 108 -7.02 11.42 -1.78
C GLN A 108 -7.89 11.64 -3.02
N ALA A 109 -8.52 12.81 -3.13
CA ALA A 109 -9.35 13.17 -4.30
C ALA A 109 -8.53 13.17 -5.61
N GLU A 110 -7.32 13.72 -5.59
CA GLU A 110 -6.41 13.69 -6.75
C GLU A 110 -6.01 12.26 -7.13
N ALA A 111 -5.68 11.43 -6.13
CA ALA A 111 -5.30 10.04 -6.37
C ALA A 111 -6.48 9.19 -6.90
N TYR A 112 -7.70 9.37 -6.38
CA TYR A 112 -8.90 8.73 -6.93
C TYR A 112 -9.21 9.22 -8.34
N ALA A 113 -9.08 10.52 -8.62
CA ALA A 113 -9.29 11.07 -9.95
C ALA A 113 -8.25 10.54 -10.95
N LYS A 114 -6.98 10.38 -10.51
CA LYS A 114 -5.91 9.77 -11.31
C LYS A 114 -6.22 8.30 -11.59
N SER A 115 -6.58 7.53 -10.57
CA SER A 115 -6.95 6.11 -10.68
C SER A 115 -8.16 5.89 -11.59
N ALA A 116 -9.18 6.75 -11.50
CA ALA A 116 -10.37 6.67 -12.36
C ALA A 116 -10.07 6.97 -13.84
N ARG A 117 -9.04 7.77 -14.14
CA ARG A 117 -8.61 8.11 -15.50
C ARG A 117 -7.52 7.20 -16.03
N ALA A 118 -6.84 6.48 -15.15
CA ALA A 118 -5.76 5.57 -15.51
C ALA A 118 -6.31 4.49 -16.45
N LYS A 119 -5.74 4.43 -17.64
CA LYS A 119 -6.01 3.39 -18.63
C LYS A 119 -4.68 2.83 -19.07
N ILE A 120 -4.59 1.52 -19.12
CA ILE A 120 -3.46 0.86 -19.74
C ILE A 120 -3.73 0.86 -21.24
N HIS A 121 -2.94 1.64 -21.97
CA HIS A 121 -2.97 1.60 -23.42
C HIS A 121 -2.34 0.28 -23.87
N VAL A 122 -3.08 -0.47 -24.67
CA VAL A 122 -2.62 -1.74 -25.24
C VAL A 122 -2.29 -1.52 -26.70
N ALA A 123 -1.00 -1.53 -27.04
CA ALA A 123 -0.57 -1.40 -28.43
C ALA A 123 -0.90 -2.68 -29.22
N PRO A 124 -0.98 -2.62 -30.56
CA PRO A 124 -1.17 -3.80 -31.40
C PRO A 124 -0.12 -4.90 -31.13
N ALA A 125 1.15 -4.52 -30.93
CA ALA A 125 2.23 -5.45 -30.61
C ALA A 125 2.00 -6.21 -29.28
N ASP A 126 1.46 -5.54 -28.25
CA ASP A 126 1.13 -6.16 -26.97
C ASP A 126 -0.02 -7.17 -27.14
N LYS A 127 -0.99 -6.86 -28.01
CA LYS A 127 -2.09 -7.80 -28.35
C LYS A 127 -1.58 -9.04 -29.07
N GLU A 128 -0.72 -8.85 -30.05
CA GLU A 128 -0.10 -9.97 -30.78
C GLU A 128 0.72 -10.85 -29.84
N THR A 129 1.51 -10.24 -28.95
CA THR A 129 2.29 -10.98 -27.96
C THR A 129 1.40 -11.74 -26.99
N ALA A 130 0.36 -11.11 -26.45
CA ALA A 130 -0.61 -11.75 -25.57
C ALA A 130 -1.34 -12.91 -26.25
N GLU A 131 -1.74 -12.76 -27.51
CA GLU A 131 -2.39 -13.80 -28.31
C GLU A 131 -1.44 -14.99 -28.54
N GLN A 132 -0.18 -14.73 -28.93
CA GLN A 132 0.83 -15.78 -29.11
C GLN A 132 1.09 -16.54 -27.80
N VAL A 133 1.17 -15.82 -26.67
CA VAL A 133 1.34 -16.42 -25.35
C VAL A 133 0.13 -17.28 -24.99
N ALA A 134 -1.09 -16.76 -25.15
CA ALA A 134 -2.33 -17.50 -24.87
C ALA A 134 -2.42 -18.78 -25.70
N ASN A 135 -2.12 -18.71 -27.00
CA ASN A 135 -2.13 -19.85 -27.91
C ASN A 135 -1.08 -20.89 -27.51
N ARG A 136 0.16 -20.46 -27.25
CA ARG A 136 1.25 -21.35 -26.83
C ARG A 136 0.91 -22.07 -25.52
N LEU A 137 0.38 -21.35 -24.53
CA LEU A 137 0.00 -21.93 -23.24
C LEU A 137 -1.18 -22.91 -23.40
N THR A 138 -2.17 -22.56 -24.20
CA THR A 138 -3.33 -23.42 -24.51
C THR A 138 -2.87 -24.73 -25.15
N LEU A 139 -1.99 -24.67 -26.15
CA LEU A 139 -1.42 -25.86 -26.79
C LEU A 139 -0.64 -26.73 -25.81
N LYS A 140 0.20 -26.13 -24.96
CA LYS A 140 0.92 -26.86 -23.91
C LYS A 140 -0.04 -27.60 -22.98
N VAL A 141 -1.07 -26.90 -22.48
CA VAL A 141 -2.11 -27.49 -21.60
C VAL A 141 -2.82 -28.65 -22.30
N GLN A 142 -3.22 -28.49 -23.56
CA GLN A 142 -3.88 -29.56 -24.32
C GLN A 142 -2.98 -30.78 -24.53
N SER A 143 -1.69 -30.55 -24.75
CA SER A 143 -0.69 -31.59 -24.98
C SER A 143 -0.24 -32.34 -23.73
N ALA A 144 -0.57 -31.83 -22.53
CA ALA A 144 -0.12 -32.42 -21.27
C ALA A 144 -0.59 -33.88 -21.14
N PRO A 145 0.31 -34.88 -21.07
CA PRO A 145 -0.05 -36.30 -21.16
C PRO A 145 -0.69 -36.86 -19.89
N ASN A 146 -0.44 -36.24 -18.74
CA ASN A 146 -0.92 -36.70 -17.44
C ASN A 146 -1.11 -35.51 -16.47
N ALA A 147 -1.70 -35.78 -15.31
CA ALA A 147 -2.03 -34.76 -14.30
C ALA A 147 -0.79 -34.00 -13.76
N LEU A 148 0.36 -34.67 -13.66
CA LEU A 148 1.61 -34.05 -13.18
C LEU A 148 2.13 -33.03 -14.20
N SER A 149 2.25 -33.43 -15.46
CA SER A 149 2.69 -32.54 -16.54
C SER A 149 1.70 -31.38 -16.76
N LEU A 150 0.40 -31.60 -16.52
CA LEU A 150 -0.59 -30.53 -16.55
C LEU A 150 -0.34 -29.52 -15.42
N ALA A 151 -0.07 -29.98 -14.19
CA ALA A 151 0.23 -29.11 -13.06
C ALA A 151 1.51 -28.29 -13.31
N GLU A 152 2.57 -28.92 -13.80
CA GLU A 152 3.82 -28.25 -14.19
C GLU A 152 3.57 -27.19 -15.27
N THR A 153 2.79 -27.52 -16.29
CA THR A 153 2.44 -26.59 -17.37
C THR A 153 1.66 -25.37 -16.85
N VAL A 154 0.72 -25.58 -15.92
CA VAL A 154 -0.02 -24.48 -15.29
C VAL A 154 0.90 -23.60 -14.44
N GLY A 155 1.85 -24.19 -13.70
CA GLY A 155 2.87 -23.44 -12.97
C GLY A 155 3.80 -22.64 -13.89
N GLU A 156 4.25 -23.23 -15.01
CA GLU A 156 5.02 -22.52 -16.05
C GLU A 156 4.22 -21.37 -16.67
N ALA A 157 2.92 -21.59 -16.92
CA ALA A 157 2.02 -20.59 -17.47
C ALA A 157 1.90 -19.39 -16.51
N GLU A 158 1.68 -19.66 -15.23
CA GLU A 158 1.64 -18.62 -14.19
C GLU A 158 2.95 -17.81 -14.16
N ASN A 159 4.10 -18.48 -14.16
CA ASN A 159 5.40 -17.82 -14.16
C ASN A 159 5.63 -17.00 -15.43
N THR A 160 5.26 -17.52 -16.60
CA THR A 160 5.37 -16.80 -17.88
C THR A 160 4.58 -15.50 -17.83
N ILE A 161 3.35 -15.55 -17.29
CA ILE A 161 2.46 -14.40 -17.21
C ILE A 161 3.00 -13.33 -16.25
N LYS A 162 3.67 -13.73 -15.16
CA LYS A 162 4.28 -12.77 -14.22
C LYS A 162 5.33 -11.86 -14.89
N TYR A 163 6.02 -12.35 -15.92
CA TYR A 163 7.02 -11.58 -16.67
C TYR A 163 6.46 -10.72 -17.79
N LEU A 164 5.15 -10.80 -18.07
CA LEU A 164 4.50 -9.91 -19.03
C LEU A 164 4.40 -8.49 -18.47
N SER A 165 4.50 -7.50 -19.34
CA SER A 165 4.18 -6.11 -19.03
C SER A 165 2.70 -5.96 -18.68
N ASP A 166 2.35 -4.88 -17.99
CA ASP A 166 0.96 -4.59 -17.63
C ASP A 166 0.05 -4.45 -18.88
N ALA A 167 0.58 -3.91 -19.99
CA ALA A 167 -0.16 -3.80 -21.25
C ALA A 167 -0.46 -5.18 -21.85
N GLU A 168 0.52 -6.07 -21.85
CA GLU A 168 0.35 -7.46 -22.32
C GLU A 168 -0.58 -8.25 -21.40
N LYS A 169 -0.50 -8.07 -20.07
CA LYS A 169 -1.43 -8.69 -19.11
C LYS A 169 -2.87 -8.23 -19.35
N VAL A 170 -3.09 -6.92 -19.52
CA VAL A 170 -4.42 -6.38 -19.84
C VAL A 170 -4.92 -6.92 -21.19
N ALA A 171 -4.06 -7.03 -22.20
CA ALA A 171 -4.42 -7.67 -23.47
C ALA A 171 -4.83 -9.14 -23.27
N LEU A 172 -4.09 -9.87 -22.44
CA LEU A 172 -4.32 -11.28 -22.15
C LEU A 172 -5.63 -11.54 -21.40
N GLN A 173 -6.17 -10.56 -20.65
CA GLN A 173 -7.49 -10.66 -20.00
C GLN A 173 -8.63 -10.96 -21.00
N GLY A 174 -8.50 -10.52 -22.26
CA GLY A 174 -9.49 -10.84 -23.30
C GLY A 174 -9.45 -12.29 -23.78
N GLN A 175 -8.32 -12.98 -23.61
CA GLN A 175 -8.07 -14.33 -24.12
C GLN A 175 -8.05 -15.39 -23.01
N ILE A 176 -7.93 -14.97 -21.75
CA ILE A 176 -7.69 -15.88 -20.62
C ILE A 176 -8.82 -16.89 -20.38
N THR A 177 -10.08 -16.52 -20.67
CA THR A 177 -11.23 -17.41 -20.51
C THR A 177 -11.07 -18.71 -21.30
N GLY A 178 -10.51 -18.64 -22.51
CA GLY A 178 -10.25 -19.82 -23.34
C GLY A 178 -9.17 -20.73 -22.74
N LEU A 179 -8.10 -20.14 -22.21
CA LEU A 179 -7.04 -20.88 -21.52
C LEU A 179 -7.57 -21.57 -20.25
N LEU A 180 -8.33 -20.84 -19.41
CA LEU A 180 -8.91 -21.38 -18.18
C LEU A 180 -9.88 -22.54 -18.46
N SER A 181 -10.77 -22.37 -19.45
CA SER A 181 -11.68 -23.44 -19.88
C SER A 181 -10.92 -24.67 -20.38
N THR A 182 -9.80 -24.47 -21.09
CA THR A 182 -8.94 -25.56 -21.56
C THR A 182 -8.28 -26.30 -20.40
N ILE A 183 -7.81 -25.58 -19.37
CA ILE A 183 -7.25 -26.17 -18.15
C ILE A 183 -8.29 -27.02 -17.43
N GLU A 184 -9.49 -26.47 -17.21
CA GLU A 184 -10.58 -27.18 -16.53
C GLU A 184 -10.99 -28.46 -17.29
N SER A 185 -11.16 -28.35 -18.62
CA SER A 185 -11.50 -29.50 -19.47
C SER A 185 -10.40 -30.57 -19.47
N ARG A 186 -9.12 -30.16 -19.51
CA ARG A 186 -8.01 -31.13 -19.47
C ARG A 186 -7.86 -31.76 -18.09
N ALA A 187 -8.04 -30.97 -17.03
CA ALA A 187 -8.01 -31.46 -15.65
C ALA A 187 -9.14 -32.47 -15.39
N GLU A 188 -10.32 -32.29 -15.98
CA GLU A 188 -11.40 -33.29 -15.94
C GLU A 188 -11.00 -34.60 -16.63
N LYS A 189 -10.47 -34.52 -17.86
CA LYS A 189 -10.07 -35.72 -18.63
C LYS A 189 -8.96 -36.53 -17.95
N LEU A 190 -8.13 -35.87 -17.13
CA LEU A 190 -7.00 -36.48 -16.43
C LEU A 190 -7.27 -36.75 -14.94
N ASP A 191 -8.52 -36.59 -14.48
CA ASP A 191 -8.92 -36.70 -13.07
C ASP A 191 -8.05 -35.86 -12.09
N ALA A 192 -7.66 -34.67 -12.53
CA ALA A 192 -6.73 -33.77 -11.85
C ALA A 192 -7.40 -32.55 -11.19
N ARG A 193 -8.74 -32.46 -11.21
CA ARG A 193 -9.52 -31.29 -10.74
C ARG A 193 -9.20 -30.84 -9.31
N ARG A 194 -8.75 -31.74 -8.45
CA ARG A 194 -8.37 -31.42 -7.05
C ARG A 194 -6.97 -30.83 -6.90
N ARG A 195 -6.13 -30.95 -7.94
CA ARG A 195 -4.69 -30.62 -7.90
C ARG A 195 -4.30 -29.51 -8.86
N VAL A 196 -5.09 -29.30 -9.91
CA VAL A 196 -4.83 -28.28 -10.92
C VAL A 196 -6.04 -27.37 -11.02
N ASP A 197 -5.84 -26.09 -10.75
CA ASP A 197 -6.80 -25.03 -11.04
C ASP A 197 -6.13 -23.89 -11.80
N GLY A 198 -6.93 -23.05 -12.45
CA GLY A 198 -6.44 -21.88 -13.18
C GLY A 198 -6.35 -20.61 -12.33
N LYS A 199 -6.52 -20.68 -11.00
CA LYS A 199 -6.62 -19.47 -10.16
C LYS A 199 -5.32 -18.69 -10.11
N GLY A 200 -4.18 -19.39 -10.08
CA GLY A 200 -2.85 -18.75 -10.13
C GLY A 200 -2.64 -17.95 -11.42
N ILE A 201 -3.05 -18.51 -12.56
CA ILE A 201 -3.02 -17.83 -13.87
C ILE A 201 -3.92 -16.60 -13.88
N LEU A 202 -5.16 -16.72 -13.38
CA LEU A 202 -6.08 -15.60 -13.27
C LEU A 202 -5.50 -14.48 -12.40
N SER A 203 -4.95 -14.84 -11.23
CA SER A 203 -4.30 -13.88 -10.34
C SER A 203 -3.11 -13.19 -11.00
N ALA A 204 -2.25 -13.93 -11.71
CA ALA A 204 -1.09 -13.38 -12.39
C ALA A 204 -1.47 -12.39 -13.52
N VAL A 205 -2.57 -12.64 -14.24
CA VAL A 205 -3.08 -11.72 -15.28
C VAL A 205 -3.79 -10.50 -14.69
N GLN A 206 -4.47 -10.68 -13.57
CA GLN A 206 -5.10 -9.57 -12.84
C GLN A 206 -4.07 -8.69 -12.12
N LYS A 207 -2.87 -9.22 -11.86
CA LYS A 207 -1.78 -8.50 -11.21
C LYS A 207 -1.16 -7.48 -12.16
N VAL A 208 -1.79 -6.31 -12.19
CA VAL A 208 -1.37 -5.12 -12.89
C VAL A 208 -0.69 -4.19 -11.89
N ASP A 209 0.61 -3.96 -12.06
CA ASP A 209 1.44 -3.20 -11.12
C ASP A 209 1.45 -1.69 -11.44
N ASN A 210 0.51 -1.23 -12.26
CA ASN A 210 0.39 0.16 -12.69
C ASN A 210 0.04 1.08 -11.51
N MET A 211 0.99 1.93 -11.14
CA MET A 211 0.85 2.82 -9.99
C MET A 211 -0.26 3.84 -10.12
N ASP A 212 -0.67 4.20 -11.33
CA ASP A 212 -1.81 5.10 -11.52
C ASP A 212 -3.12 4.39 -11.19
N LEU A 213 -3.26 3.11 -11.53
CA LEU A 213 -4.42 2.30 -11.13
C LEU A 213 -4.43 2.06 -9.62
N LEU A 214 -3.25 1.83 -9.03
CA LEU A 214 -3.07 1.59 -7.61
C LEU A 214 -3.07 2.88 -6.75
N ALA A 215 -3.14 4.06 -7.37
CA ALA A 215 -3.14 5.33 -6.66
C ALA A 215 -4.29 5.45 -5.65
N SER A 216 -5.47 4.90 -5.96
CA SER A 216 -6.61 4.84 -5.03
C SER A 216 -6.31 3.99 -3.79
N LYS A 217 -5.63 2.85 -3.95
CA LYS A 217 -5.20 2.00 -2.84
C LYS A 217 -4.14 2.68 -1.99
N LEU A 218 -3.20 3.38 -2.62
CA LEU A 218 -2.20 4.17 -1.89
C LEU A 218 -2.87 5.33 -1.13
N ALA A 219 -3.91 5.96 -1.68
CA ALA A 219 -4.68 7.02 -1.06
C ALA A 219 -5.37 6.58 0.24
N ASP A 220 -5.89 5.35 0.26
CA ASP A 220 -6.49 4.73 1.45
C ASP A 220 -5.46 4.52 2.58
N GLN A 221 -4.17 4.44 2.24
CA GLN A 221 -3.07 4.20 3.18
C GLN A 221 -2.43 5.49 3.72
N ILE A 222 -2.87 6.66 3.26
CA ILE A 222 -2.35 7.94 3.77
C ILE A 222 -2.73 8.08 5.25
N PRO A 223 -1.77 8.31 6.17
CA PRO A 223 -2.06 8.30 7.59
C PRO A 223 -3.06 9.39 8.00
N GLN A 224 -4.06 9.01 8.78
CA GLN A 224 -5.09 9.94 9.23
C GLN A 224 -4.57 10.93 10.28
N ILE A 225 -3.57 10.54 11.07
CA ILE A 225 -3.16 11.28 12.27
C ILE A 225 -1.70 11.73 12.15
N VAL A 226 -1.48 13.02 12.37
CA VAL A 226 -0.13 13.62 12.50
C VAL A 226 0.20 14.01 13.94
N THR A 227 -0.82 14.17 14.80
CA THR A 227 -0.71 14.66 16.19
C THR A 227 -0.77 13.55 17.24
N THR A 228 -0.10 12.42 17.00
CA THR A 228 -0.14 11.23 17.86
C THR A 228 0.15 11.54 19.34
N GLU A 229 1.19 12.32 19.64
CA GLU A 229 1.61 12.64 21.01
C GLU A 229 0.53 13.44 21.76
N TYR A 230 -0.13 14.38 21.09
CA TYR A 230 -1.23 15.14 21.68
C TYR A 230 -2.39 14.20 22.02
N ARG A 231 -2.77 13.30 21.12
CA ARG A 231 -3.86 12.34 21.37
C ARG A 231 -3.55 11.41 22.53
N THR A 232 -2.32 10.90 22.62
CA THR A 232 -1.85 10.08 23.75
C THR A 232 -1.92 10.88 25.06
N LEU A 233 -1.42 12.12 25.07
CA LEU A 233 -1.46 12.97 26.26
C LEU A 233 -2.89 13.26 26.72
N LYS A 234 -3.79 13.59 25.77
CA LYS A 234 -5.21 13.83 26.05
C LYS A 234 -5.91 12.60 26.62
N ALA A 235 -5.59 11.41 26.10
CA ALA A 235 -6.14 10.15 26.61
C ALA A 235 -5.68 9.86 28.05
N VAL A 236 -4.42 10.14 28.38
CA VAL A 236 -3.90 10.02 29.75
C VAL A 236 -4.55 11.02 30.70
N LYS A 237 -4.73 12.28 30.29
CA LYS A 237 -5.34 13.34 31.13
C LYS A 237 -6.83 13.13 31.43
N ARG A 238 -7.52 12.33 30.61
CA ARG A 238 -8.96 11.99 30.79
C ARG A 238 -9.20 10.80 31.73
N ARG A 239 -8.15 10.05 32.08
CA ARG A 239 -8.20 8.97 33.07
C ARG A 239 -7.91 9.52 34.45
#